data_AF-S0E781-F1
#
_entry.id   AF-S0E781-F1
#
_cell.length_a   1.000
_cell.length_b   1.000
_cell.length_c   1.000
_cell.angle_alpha   90.00
_cell.angle_beta   90.00
_cell.angle_gamma   90.00
#
_symmetry.space_group_name_H-M   'P 1'
#
loop_
_entity.id
_entity.type
_entity.pdbx_description
1 polymer ?
#
loop_
_entity_poly.entity_id
_entity_poly.type
_entity_poly.pdbx_seq_one_letter_code
_entity_poly.pdbx_strand_id
1 'polypeptide(L)'
;MSDLVPTGMSELDIYLRDRYTPQDTTNQLTSTPEEAADIRKKCSYVRKKWYFPVLENLGPIPKGLTSPLGTPTAGLGPFEKLPGDIVSNILLRLDVKSFRNFRNLNAKAHRITEIVIDCKDVMVHGKAAFISISRTGLSRHITIGEIHLALTSHKCNFCEEYGPLLFLPTCTRTCHECLRTSPRMAMIGTEEILPFYTRFGMYKGHGNRSHLLKSLRKSSMAVMKVRDHLRPRRMIKNARCVSVDDLFWFQEELGFETSDSMRALFDKEWLHYRTAACVNFPYLNTSTGVLEKGLSCRGCQEAFNERRLQAIATGTTYGAVANRDTCYSHEGFQGHFQNCEHAKLVWENSELPGREAWFAANGGAHWGITERTEYCGRFVAQLPEVNNEEFWVSVGVAAQVVFYACLLIGYAKWHTLAASSGGV
;
A
#
# COMPACT_ATOMS: atom_id res chain seq x y z
N MET A 1 32.17 15.65 5.23
CA MET A 1 31.98 16.04 6.63
C MET A 1 30.84 15.20 7.16
N SER A 2 31.17 14.39 8.16
CA SER A 2 30.37 13.32 8.73
C SER A 2 29.63 13.83 9.96
N ASP A 3 28.32 14.02 9.87
CA ASP A 3 27.50 14.27 11.05
C ASP A 3 27.03 12.94 11.61
N LEU A 4 27.77 12.51 12.63
CA LEU A 4 27.41 11.44 13.54
C LEU A 4 26.10 11.82 14.23
N VAL A 5 25.03 11.11 13.89
CA VAL A 5 23.78 11.07 14.66
C VAL A 5 24.14 10.70 16.12
N PRO A 6 23.72 11.47 17.14
CA PRO A 6 24.01 11.13 18.53
C PRO A 6 23.42 9.76 18.86
N THR A 7 24.31 8.84 19.23
CA THR A 7 23.97 7.48 19.66
C THR A 7 23.03 7.52 20.85
N GLY A 8 21.78 7.04 20.67
CA GLY A 8 20.88 6.71 21.79
C GLY A 8 19.47 7.30 21.76
N MET A 9 19.12 8.19 20.82
CA MET A 9 17.74 8.68 20.68
C MET A 9 16.99 7.92 19.59
N SER A 10 15.79 7.42 19.91
CA SER A 10 14.92 6.81 18.89
C SER A 10 14.34 7.88 17.96
N GLU A 11 13.92 7.51 16.74
CA GLU A 11 13.23 8.43 15.82
C GLU A 11 11.98 9.05 16.47
N LEU A 12 11.32 8.29 17.36
CA LEU A 12 10.20 8.78 18.15
C LEU A 12 10.63 9.89 19.13
N ASP A 13 11.82 9.78 19.75
CA ASP A 13 12.32 10.81 20.67
C ASP A 13 12.67 12.11 19.91
N ILE A 14 13.21 12.00 18.70
CA ILE A 14 13.47 13.15 17.81
C ILE A 14 12.15 13.82 17.42
N TYR A 15 11.17 13.02 16.98
CA TYR A 15 9.84 13.50 16.63
C TYR A 15 9.13 14.23 17.79
N LEU A 16 9.14 13.63 18.98
CA LEU A 16 8.53 14.24 20.16
C LEU A 16 9.22 15.55 20.53
N ARG A 17 10.53 15.66 20.31
CA ARG A 17 11.26 16.92 20.53
C ARG A 17 10.88 17.98 19.50
N ASP A 18 10.94 17.63 18.21
CA ASP A 18 10.84 18.59 17.12
C ASP A 18 9.41 19.15 16.93
N ARG A 19 8.38 18.40 17.34
CA ARG A 19 6.97 18.83 17.24
C ARG A 19 6.56 19.92 18.22
N TYR A 20 7.18 19.98 19.40
CA TYR A 20 6.88 21.03 20.38
C TYR A 20 7.77 22.27 20.22
N THR A 21 8.65 22.28 19.22
CA THR A 21 9.40 23.46 18.80
C THR A 21 8.70 24.17 17.64
N PRO A 22 8.51 25.50 17.68
CA PRO A 22 7.90 26.25 16.59
C PRO A 22 8.77 26.16 15.32
N GLN A 23 8.16 25.79 14.19
CA GLN A 23 8.82 25.81 12.89
C GLN A 23 8.12 26.78 11.94
N ASP A 24 8.91 27.67 11.35
CA ASP A 24 8.52 28.64 10.33
C ASP A 24 8.86 28.05 8.95
N THR A 25 7.88 27.92 8.05
CA THR A 25 8.18 27.57 6.65
C THR A 25 7.18 28.18 5.67
N THR A 26 7.69 29.12 4.88
CA THR A 26 7.14 29.59 3.62
C THR A 26 7.98 29.03 2.47
N ASN A 27 7.36 28.43 1.45
CA ASN A 27 7.49 28.91 0.06
C ASN A 27 6.64 28.15 -0.96
N GLN A 28 6.43 28.88 -2.08
CA GLN A 28 5.44 28.70 -3.14
C GLN A 28 5.92 27.82 -4.30
N LEU A 29 4.97 27.28 -5.07
CA LEU A 29 5.21 26.74 -6.42
C LEU A 29 4.19 27.23 -7.46
N THR A 30 4.68 27.22 -8.70
CA THR A 30 4.34 28.02 -9.90
C THR A 30 3.35 27.35 -10.85
N SER A 31 2.12 27.18 -10.39
CA SER A 31 0.92 26.95 -11.21
C SER A 31 -0.26 27.54 -10.46
N THR A 32 -1.33 28.00 -11.14
CA THR A 32 -2.52 28.40 -10.37
C THR A 32 -2.98 27.17 -9.57
N PRO A 33 -3.26 27.30 -8.26
CA PRO A 33 -3.63 26.15 -7.42
C PRO A 33 -4.79 25.32 -7.98
N GLU A 34 -5.66 25.97 -8.78
CA GLU A 34 -6.82 25.40 -9.44
C GLU A 34 -6.43 24.46 -10.62
N GLU A 35 -5.56 24.90 -11.53
CA GLU A 35 -5.10 24.05 -12.64
C GLU A 35 -4.35 22.81 -12.14
N ALA A 36 -3.49 22.97 -11.13
CA ALA A 36 -2.80 21.84 -10.51
C ALA A 36 -3.77 20.85 -9.85
N ALA A 37 -4.89 21.32 -9.29
CA ALA A 37 -5.92 20.46 -8.73
C ALA A 37 -6.68 19.69 -9.81
N ASP A 38 -6.99 20.33 -10.94
CA ASP A 38 -7.65 19.69 -12.08
C ASP A 38 -6.75 18.66 -12.77
N ILE A 39 -5.46 18.97 -12.94
CA ILE A 39 -4.47 18.00 -13.44
C ILE A 39 -4.42 16.78 -12.53
N ARG A 40 -4.32 16.96 -11.20
CA ARG A 40 -4.34 15.84 -10.25
C ARG A 40 -5.64 15.04 -10.37
N LYS A 41 -6.78 15.71 -10.50
CA LYS A 41 -8.09 15.06 -10.60
C LYS A 41 -8.22 14.21 -11.88
N LYS A 42 -7.75 14.70 -13.01
CA LYS A 42 -7.89 14.05 -14.33
C LYS A 42 -6.81 13.00 -14.60
N CYS A 43 -5.56 13.32 -14.26
CA CYS A 43 -4.38 12.53 -14.67
C CYS A 43 -3.86 11.57 -13.60
N SER A 44 -4.46 11.56 -12.40
CA SER A 44 -4.02 10.69 -11.31
C SER A 44 -5.14 9.85 -10.73
N TYR A 45 -4.77 8.86 -9.92
CA TYR A 45 -5.71 8.07 -9.14
C TYR A 45 -5.05 7.54 -7.86
N VAL A 46 -5.85 7.19 -6.86
CA VAL A 46 -5.37 6.51 -5.65
C VAL A 46 -5.34 5.00 -5.91
N ARG A 47 -4.14 4.43 -6.01
CA ARG A 47 -3.98 2.98 -6.18
C ARG A 47 -4.42 2.25 -4.91
N LYS A 48 -5.38 1.34 -5.06
CA LYS A 48 -5.84 0.46 -3.95
C LYS A 48 -5.34 -0.97 -4.11
N LYS A 49 -5.17 -1.41 -5.37
CA LYS A 49 -4.74 -2.76 -5.72
C LYS A 49 -3.30 -2.72 -6.24
N TRP A 50 -2.42 -3.40 -5.52
CA TRP A 50 -1.05 -3.70 -5.95
C TRP A 50 -0.99 -5.13 -6.53
N TYR A 51 0.20 -5.61 -6.90
CA TYR A 51 0.41 -6.97 -7.42
C TYR A 51 -0.21 -8.06 -6.54
N PHE A 52 -0.15 -7.84 -5.22
CA PHE A 52 -0.92 -8.57 -4.23
C PHE A 52 -1.77 -7.56 -3.45
N PRO A 53 -3.00 -7.92 -3.03
CA PRO A 53 -3.83 -7.02 -2.25
C PRO A 53 -3.14 -6.68 -0.93
N VAL A 54 -2.85 -5.40 -0.78
CA VAL A 54 -2.40 -4.78 0.47
C VAL A 54 -3.54 -4.88 1.49
N LEU A 55 -3.21 -4.82 2.78
CA LEU A 55 -4.18 -5.04 3.85
C LEU A 55 -5.33 -4.01 3.79
N GLU A 56 -6.47 -4.37 3.18
CA GLU A 56 -7.71 -3.57 3.20
C GLU A 56 -8.49 -3.79 4.51
N ASN A 57 -9.07 -2.74 5.09
CA ASN A 57 -9.88 -2.84 6.31
C ASN A 57 -11.31 -3.30 6.01
N LEU A 58 -11.51 -4.59 5.80
CA LEU A 58 -12.83 -5.12 5.44
C LEU A 58 -13.45 -6.05 6.48
N GLY A 59 -12.80 -6.25 7.64
CA GLY A 59 -13.38 -6.97 8.78
C GLY A 59 -14.09 -6.03 9.78
N PRO A 60 -14.91 -6.56 10.70
CA PRO A 60 -15.52 -5.79 11.77
C PRO A 60 -14.46 -5.09 12.61
N ILE A 61 -14.74 -3.83 12.95
CA ILE A 61 -13.87 -3.00 13.80
C ILE A 61 -13.68 -3.73 15.14
N PRO A 62 -12.44 -3.91 15.64
CA PRO A 62 -12.24 -4.53 16.95
C PRO A 62 -13.06 -3.84 18.05
N LYS A 63 -13.67 -4.62 18.95
CA LYS A 63 -14.43 -4.10 20.08
C LYS A 63 -13.58 -3.09 20.88
N GLY A 64 -14.17 -1.95 21.26
CA GLY A 64 -13.46 -0.86 21.95
C GLY A 64 -12.83 0.21 21.04
N LEU A 65 -13.06 0.13 19.72
CA LEU A 65 -12.71 1.18 18.74
C LEU A 65 -13.94 1.94 18.22
N THR A 66 -15.14 1.52 18.59
CA THR A 66 -16.42 2.19 18.29
C THR A 66 -16.82 3.16 19.41
N SER A 67 -17.74 4.08 19.09
CA SER A 67 -18.25 5.29 19.78
C SER A 67 -18.40 5.26 21.31
N PRO A 68 -18.55 6.44 21.97
CA PRO A 68 -17.95 6.75 23.26
C PRO A 68 -18.55 5.98 24.43
N LEU A 69 -17.68 5.64 25.38
CA LEU A 69 -18.09 5.32 26.75
C LEU A 69 -18.89 6.54 27.27
N GLY A 70 -20.01 6.31 27.96
CA GLY A 70 -21.01 7.33 28.34
C GLY A 70 -20.49 8.48 29.23
N THR A 71 -21.35 9.12 30.01
CA THR A 71 -20.91 10.24 30.87
C THR A 71 -19.82 9.79 31.86
N PRO A 72 -18.71 10.53 32.03
CA PRO A 72 -17.63 10.13 32.93
C PRO A 72 -18.09 10.13 34.38
N THR A 73 -18.27 8.95 34.96
CA THR A 73 -18.67 8.77 36.36
C THR A 73 -17.49 8.50 37.29
N ALA A 74 -16.34 8.06 36.76
CA ALA A 74 -15.13 7.78 37.51
C ALA A 74 -13.94 8.62 37.04
N GLY A 75 -13.10 9.06 37.98
CA GLY A 75 -11.83 9.72 37.70
C GLY A 75 -10.73 8.73 37.27
N LEU A 76 -9.56 9.27 36.91
CA LEU A 76 -8.31 8.55 36.62
C LEU A 76 -7.33 8.59 37.80
N GLY A 77 -7.79 9.04 38.96
CA GLY A 77 -7.00 9.09 40.19
C GLY A 77 -5.75 9.97 40.03
N PRO A 78 -4.56 9.49 40.47
CA PRO A 78 -3.31 10.27 40.38
C PRO A 78 -2.91 10.69 38.97
N PHE A 79 -3.35 9.96 37.93
CA PHE A 79 -3.05 10.29 36.53
C PHE A 79 -3.57 11.68 36.12
N GLU A 80 -4.62 12.16 36.78
CA GLU A 80 -5.18 13.50 36.53
C GLU A 80 -4.30 14.64 37.03
N LYS A 81 -3.33 14.36 37.89
CA LYS A 81 -2.42 15.36 38.44
C LYS A 81 -1.22 15.62 37.52
N LEU A 82 -1.08 14.85 36.44
CA LEU A 82 0.01 14.99 35.50
C LEU A 82 -0.22 16.19 34.56
N PRO A 83 0.83 16.98 34.26
CA PRO A 83 0.75 18.01 33.22
C PRO A 83 0.36 17.42 31.87
N GLY A 84 -0.30 18.23 31.03
CA GLY A 84 -0.78 17.80 29.71
C GLY A 84 0.31 17.24 28.80
N ASP A 85 1.51 17.82 28.84
CA ASP A 85 2.66 17.36 28.03
C ASP A 85 3.13 15.97 28.47
N ILE A 86 3.14 15.71 29.77
CA ILE A 86 3.50 14.40 30.34
C ILE A 86 2.45 13.36 29.96
N VAL A 87 1.16 13.70 30.05
CA VAL A 87 0.08 12.81 29.60
C VAL A 87 0.24 12.50 28.10
N SER A 88 0.51 13.51 27.28
CA SER A 88 0.70 13.34 25.84
C SER A 88 1.88 12.43 25.53
N ASN A 89 3.02 12.63 26.19
CA ASN A 89 4.22 11.81 26.05
C ASN A 89 3.95 10.34 26.44
N ILE A 90 3.28 10.12 27.57
CA ILE A 90 2.90 8.77 28.03
C ILE A 90 2.03 8.09 26.97
N LEU A 91 0.97 8.75 26.50
CA LEU A 91 0.03 8.15 25.55
C LEU A 91 0.68 7.79 24.23
N LEU A 92 1.65 8.59 23.75
CA LEU A 92 2.37 8.30 22.51
C LEU A 92 3.36 7.14 22.65
N ARG A 93 3.86 6.88 23.86
CA ARG A 93 4.73 5.72 24.15
C ARG A 93 3.95 4.42 24.40
N LEU A 94 2.61 4.48 24.52
CA LEU A 94 1.82 3.26 24.67
C LEU A 94 1.81 2.46 23.37
N ASP A 95 2.05 1.15 23.49
CA ASP A 95 1.78 0.21 22.41
C ASP A 95 0.29 0.17 22.07
N VAL A 96 -0.07 -0.23 20.84
CA VAL A 96 -1.47 -0.28 20.36
C VAL A 96 -2.39 -1.07 21.30
N LYS A 97 -1.91 -2.15 21.94
CA LYS A 97 -2.71 -2.93 22.89
C LYS A 97 -2.94 -2.14 24.18
N SER A 98 -1.88 -1.56 24.73
CA SER A 98 -1.90 -0.77 25.97
C SER A 98 -2.72 0.50 25.81
N PHE A 99 -2.57 1.22 24.69
CA PHE A 99 -3.40 2.38 24.35
C PHE A 99 -4.88 2.02 24.22
N ARG A 100 -5.18 0.93 23.51
CA ARG A 100 -6.57 0.45 23.39
C ARG A 100 -7.15 0.12 24.76
N ASN A 101 -6.38 -0.52 25.63
CA ASN A 101 -6.84 -0.85 26.97
C ASN A 101 -7.09 0.43 27.78
N PHE A 102 -6.15 1.39 27.78
CA PHE A 102 -6.28 2.68 28.44
C PHE A 102 -7.53 3.43 27.98
N ARG A 103 -7.71 3.60 26.66
CA ARG A 103 -8.87 4.26 26.05
C ARG A 103 -10.21 3.64 26.46
N ASN A 104 -10.21 2.33 26.77
CA ASN A 104 -11.41 1.59 27.15
C ASN A 104 -11.60 1.42 28.67
N LEU A 105 -10.73 2.01 29.51
CA LEU A 105 -10.86 1.93 30.97
C LEU A 105 -12.14 2.60 31.46
N ASN A 106 -12.39 3.85 31.02
CA ASN A 106 -13.59 4.62 31.33
C ASN A 106 -13.75 5.79 30.33
N ALA A 107 -14.86 6.52 30.43
CA ALA A 107 -15.14 7.64 29.53
C ALA A 107 -14.16 8.82 29.65
N LYS A 108 -13.51 8.99 30.81
CA LYS A 108 -12.51 10.05 30.99
C LYS A 108 -11.21 9.72 30.26
N ALA A 109 -10.71 8.48 30.39
CA ALA A 109 -9.55 8.01 29.63
C ALA A 109 -9.81 8.11 28.13
N HIS A 110 -10.99 7.71 27.68
CA HIS A 110 -11.42 7.87 26.30
C HIS A 110 -11.36 9.32 25.84
N ARG A 111 -11.94 10.24 26.63
CA ARG A 111 -11.93 11.67 26.32
C ARG A 111 -10.51 12.24 26.22
N ILE A 112 -9.60 11.85 27.12
CA ILE A 112 -8.20 12.31 27.05
C ILE A 112 -7.57 11.88 25.73
N THR A 113 -7.79 10.63 25.28
CA THR A 113 -7.25 10.17 24.00
C THR A 113 -7.83 10.88 22.76
N GLU A 114 -9.00 11.51 22.90
CA GLU A 114 -9.61 12.34 21.85
C GLU A 114 -9.16 13.82 21.92
N ILE A 115 -8.64 14.27 23.07
CA ILE A 115 -8.11 15.63 23.25
C ILE A 115 -6.66 15.71 22.77
N VAL A 116 -5.84 14.70 23.05
CA VAL A 116 -4.44 14.67 22.58
C VAL A 116 -4.43 14.49 21.07
N ILE A 117 -4.03 15.55 20.37
CA ILE A 117 -4.18 15.67 18.91
C ILE A 117 -3.51 14.52 18.16
N ASP A 118 -2.32 14.12 18.59
CA ASP A 118 -1.56 13.04 17.99
C ASP A 118 -2.28 11.68 18.09
N CYS A 119 -2.94 11.43 19.24
CA CYS A 119 -3.75 10.24 19.44
C CYS A 119 -5.01 10.29 18.57
N LYS A 120 -5.67 11.45 18.53
CA LYS A 120 -6.85 11.70 17.70
C LYS A 120 -6.54 11.49 16.21
N ASP A 121 -5.43 12.02 15.71
CA ASP A 121 -5.02 11.92 14.32
C ASP A 121 -4.79 10.45 13.91
N VAL A 122 -4.15 9.66 14.79
CA VAL A 122 -4.03 8.20 14.57
C VAL A 122 -5.39 7.52 14.53
N MET A 123 -6.32 7.89 15.42
CA MET A 123 -7.63 7.26 15.49
C MET A 123 -8.55 7.64 14.32
N VAL A 124 -8.41 8.85 13.79
CA VAL A 124 -9.21 9.38 12.68
C VAL A 124 -8.59 8.97 11.34
N HIS A 125 -7.31 9.26 11.12
CA HIS A 125 -6.63 9.12 9.83
C HIS A 125 -5.77 7.86 9.76
N GLY A 126 -5.14 7.46 10.88
CA GLY A 126 -4.28 6.28 11.00
C GLY A 126 -5.01 4.96 11.28
N LYS A 127 -6.35 4.96 11.33
CA LYS A 127 -7.19 3.81 11.75
C LYS A 127 -6.85 2.52 11.02
N ALA A 128 -6.42 2.62 9.77
CA ALA A 128 -6.05 1.46 8.97
C ALA A 128 -4.83 0.70 9.48
N ALA A 129 -3.80 1.44 9.88
CA ALA A 129 -2.63 0.88 10.53
C ALA A 129 -3.01 0.26 11.87
N PHE A 130 -3.71 1.02 12.72
CA PHE A 130 -4.14 0.58 14.05
C PHE A 130 -4.88 -0.78 14.01
N ILE A 131 -5.88 -0.89 13.13
CA ILE A 131 -6.66 -2.13 12.96
C ILE A 131 -5.79 -3.26 12.42
N SER A 132 -4.93 -2.97 11.44
CA SER A 132 -4.11 -3.99 10.80
C SER A 132 -3.05 -4.53 11.76
N ILE A 133 -2.33 -3.67 12.48
CA ILE A 133 -1.42 -4.02 13.58
C ILE A 133 -2.12 -4.92 14.61
N SER A 134 -3.36 -4.55 14.97
CA SER A 134 -4.19 -5.36 15.89
C SER A 134 -4.52 -6.75 15.37
N ARG A 135 -4.84 -6.88 14.09
CA ARG A 135 -5.22 -8.16 13.48
C ARG A 135 -4.03 -9.06 13.21
N THR A 136 -2.90 -8.47 12.84
CA THR A 136 -1.68 -9.20 12.50
C THR A 136 -0.91 -9.65 13.74
N GLY A 137 -1.27 -9.16 14.93
CA GLY A 137 -0.66 -9.58 16.20
C GLY A 137 0.51 -8.69 16.64
N LEU A 138 0.71 -7.55 15.97
CA LEU A 138 1.82 -6.63 16.21
C LEU A 138 1.52 -5.59 17.32
N SER A 139 0.36 -5.66 17.98
CA SER A 139 -0.10 -4.61 18.90
C SER A 139 0.82 -4.28 20.07
N ARG A 140 1.73 -5.19 20.44
CA ARG A 140 2.67 -5.00 21.55
C ARG A 140 4.01 -4.40 21.11
N HIS A 141 4.25 -4.34 19.81
CA HIS A 141 5.54 -3.95 19.25
C HIS A 141 5.49 -2.53 18.67
N ILE A 142 4.29 -2.04 18.34
CA ILE A 142 4.09 -0.72 17.72
C ILE A 142 3.34 0.21 18.67
N THR A 143 3.90 1.40 18.85
CA THR A 143 3.37 2.51 19.65
C THR A 143 2.46 3.43 18.85
N ILE A 144 1.64 4.23 19.55
CA ILE A 144 0.82 5.26 18.91
C ILE A 144 1.70 6.35 18.30
N GLY A 145 2.79 6.72 18.97
CA GLY A 145 3.76 7.67 18.48
C GLY A 145 4.38 7.26 17.15
N GLU A 146 4.76 5.98 16.97
CA GLU A 146 5.30 5.49 15.69
C GLU A 146 4.26 5.54 14.55
N ILE A 147 3.00 5.17 14.82
CA ILE A 147 1.93 5.28 13.82
C ILE A 147 1.72 6.74 13.42
N HIS A 148 1.79 7.63 14.41
CA HIS A 148 1.58 9.04 14.20
C HIS A 148 2.74 9.70 13.44
N LEU A 149 3.99 9.39 13.81
CA LEU A 149 5.18 9.81 13.08
C LEU A 149 5.10 9.37 11.61
N ALA A 150 4.72 8.11 11.37
CA ALA A 150 4.51 7.62 10.03
C ALA A 150 3.32 8.29 9.32
N LEU A 151 2.32 8.79 10.05
CA LEU A 151 1.17 9.49 9.48
C LEU A 151 1.56 10.91 9.07
N THR A 152 2.43 11.58 9.83
CA THR A 152 2.83 12.97 9.60
C THR A 152 4.15 13.11 8.83
N SER A 153 4.69 12.00 8.33
CA SER A 153 5.77 11.99 7.35
C SER A 153 5.23 11.53 6.01
N HIS A 154 5.63 12.16 4.91
CA HIS A 154 5.28 11.70 3.56
C HIS A 154 6.36 10.82 2.92
N LYS A 155 7.58 10.80 3.49
CA LYS A 155 8.76 10.20 2.85
C LYS A 155 8.83 8.70 3.10
N CYS A 156 9.40 7.99 2.15
CA CYS A 156 9.89 6.63 2.28
C CYS A 156 11.15 6.64 3.17
N ASN A 157 11.22 5.70 4.12
CA ASN A 157 12.32 5.61 5.07
C ASN A 157 13.67 5.20 4.43
N PHE A 158 13.71 4.90 3.13
CA PHE A 158 14.86 4.29 2.45
C PHE A 158 15.39 5.10 1.28
N CYS A 159 14.52 5.87 0.60
CA CYS A 159 14.89 6.58 -0.62
C CYS A 159 14.31 8.00 -0.69
N GLU A 160 13.72 8.49 0.40
CA GLU A 160 13.10 9.83 0.53
C GLU A 160 11.92 10.17 -0.39
N GLU A 161 11.68 9.41 -1.45
CA GLU A 161 10.47 9.48 -2.29
C GLU A 161 9.19 9.30 -1.49
N TYR A 162 8.03 9.65 -2.06
CA TYR A 162 6.76 9.46 -1.36
C TYR A 162 6.53 7.98 -1.00
N GLY A 163 6.21 7.72 0.28
CA GLY A 163 5.96 6.38 0.81
C GLY A 163 4.46 6.11 0.94
N PRO A 164 3.73 5.59 -0.07
CA PRO A 164 2.29 5.31 0.00
C PRO A 164 1.90 4.16 0.94
N LEU A 165 2.87 3.35 1.37
CA LEU A 165 2.64 2.15 2.16
C LEU A 165 3.24 2.31 3.55
N LEU A 166 2.59 1.71 4.54
CA LEU A 166 3.16 1.51 5.88
C LEU A 166 3.52 0.03 6.03
N PHE A 167 4.80 -0.25 6.24
CA PHE A 167 5.28 -1.57 6.61
C PHE A 167 5.02 -1.79 8.10
N LEU A 168 4.10 -2.70 8.41
CA LEU A 168 3.57 -2.87 9.76
C LEU A 168 4.59 -3.37 10.79
N PRO A 169 5.53 -4.28 10.48
CA PRO A 169 6.46 -4.82 11.47
C PRO A 169 7.32 -3.76 12.18
N THR A 170 7.73 -2.73 11.45
CA THR A 170 8.56 -1.62 11.98
C THR A 170 7.81 -0.29 12.03
N CYS A 171 6.55 -0.25 11.60
CA CYS A 171 5.77 0.97 11.45
C CYS A 171 6.44 2.08 10.61
N THR A 172 7.23 1.70 9.60
CA THR A 172 7.92 2.65 8.72
C THR A 172 7.21 2.82 7.38
N ARG A 173 7.19 4.06 6.85
CA ARG A 173 6.70 4.31 5.48
C ARG A 173 7.66 3.76 4.43
N THR A 174 7.10 3.26 3.34
CA THR A 174 7.87 2.72 2.23
C THR A 174 7.20 2.97 0.88
N CYS A 175 8.01 3.17 -0.15
CA CYS A 175 7.56 3.14 -1.53
C CYS A 175 7.49 1.70 -2.05
N HIS A 176 6.73 1.47 -3.12
CA HIS A 176 6.57 0.12 -3.66
C HIS A 176 7.90 -0.47 -4.15
N GLU A 177 8.78 0.36 -4.69
CA GLU A 177 10.09 -0.08 -5.15
C GLU A 177 10.95 -0.57 -3.98
N CYS A 178 11.10 0.22 -2.92
CA CYS A 178 11.83 -0.21 -1.71
C CYS A 178 11.17 -1.40 -1.03
N LEU A 179 9.83 -1.51 -1.02
CA LEU A 179 9.15 -2.71 -0.53
C LEU A 179 9.62 -3.96 -1.27
N ARG A 180 9.76 -3.87 -2.60
CA ARG A 180 10.14 -4.99 -3.48
C ARG A 180 11.62 -5.34 -3.38
N THR A 181 12.50 -4.36 -3.23
CA THR A 181 13.95 -4.56 -3.39
C THR A 181 14.75 -4.48 -2.10
N SER A 182 14.25 -3.80 -1.06
CA SER A 182 15.02 -3.59 0.18
C SER A 182 15.09 -4.88 1.01
N PRO A 183 16.28 -5.34 1.42
CA PRO A 183 16.45 -6.44 2.38
C PRO A 183 15.73 -6.18 3.71
N ARG A 184 15.66 -4.91 4.15
CA ARG A 184 15.01 -4.50 5.42
C ARG A 184 13.49 -4.70 5.42
N MET A 185 12.91 -4.94 4.24
CA MET A 185 11.49 -5.22 4.04
C MET A 185 11.22 -6.71 3.85
N ALA A 186 12.26 -7.55 3.93
CA ALA A 186 12.14 -8.97 3.70
C ALA A 186 11.33 -9.63 4.82
N MET A 187 10.35 -10.42 4.40
CA MET A 187 9.46 -11.17 5.27
C MET A 187 9.49 -12.62 4.83
N ILE A 188 9.56 -13.53 5.80
CA ILE A 188 9.53 -14.96 5.53
C ILE A 188 8.47 -15.64 6.37
N GLY A 189 7.69 -16.51 5.74
CA GLY A 189 6.71 -17.34 6.42
C GLY A 189 7.39 -18.47 7.18
N THR A 190 6.86 -18.84 8.35
CA THR A 190 7.46 -19.84 9.22
C THR A 190 7.54 -21.24 8.59
N GLU A 191 6.72 -21.50 7.57
CA GLU A 191 6.77 -22.76 6.82
C GLU A 191 7.90 -22.76 5.79
N GLU A 192 8.18 -21.61 5.20
CA GLU A 192 9.23 -21.38 4.22
C GLU A 192 10.60 -21.30 4.87
N ILE A 193 10.68 -20.98 6.16
CA ILE A 193 11.91 -21.17 6.93
C ILE A 193 12.21 -22.70 7.06
N LEU A 194 11.21 -23.59 6.89
CA LEU A 194 11.37 -25.05 7.09
C LEU A 194 12.45 -25.75 6.27
N PRO A 195 12.49 -25.55 4.95
CA PRO A 195 13.52 -26.12 4.10
C PRO A 195 14.95 -25.65 4.45
N PHE A 196 15.12 -24.49 5.10
CA PHE A 196 16.43 -23.95 5.46
C PHE A 196 16.96 -24.50 6.82
N TYR A 197 16.16 -25.29 7.57
CA TYR A 197 16.54 -25.84 8.89
C TYR A 197 17.72 -26.80 8.93
N THR A 198 18.10 -27.44 7.82
CA THR A 198 19.31 -28.30 7.83
C THR A 198 20.58 -27.50 8.14
N ARG A 199 20.54 -26.17 7.99
CA ARG A 199 21.62 -25.23 8.31
C ARG A 199 21.50 -24.58 9.69
N PHE A 200 20.35 -24.67 10.35
CA PHE A 200 20.12 -24.17 11.71
C PHE A 200 20.47 -25.30 12.71
N GLY A 201 21.73 -25.34 13.16
CA GLY A 201 22.41 -26.50 13.78
C GLY A 201 21.66 -27.25 14.91
N MET A 202 20.79 -26.60 15.68
CA MET A 202 20.01 -27.21 16.77
C MET A 202 18.73 -27.95 16.31
N TYR A 203 18.32 -27.83 15.04
CA TYR A 203 17.09 -28.40 14.49
C TYR A 203 17.36 -29.54 13.50
N LYS A 204 18.44 -30.30 13.68
CA LYS A 204 18.68 -31.54 12.90
C LYS A 204 17.82 -32.67 13.51
N GLY A 205 16.81 -33.17 12.79
CA GLY A 205 16.01 -34.34 13.22
C GLY A 205 14.49 -34.25 12.94
N HIS A 206 13.72 -35.25 13.38
CA HIS A 206 12.24 -35.19 13.34
C HIS A 206 11.71 -34.37 14.54
N GLY A 207 10.76 -33.46 14.32
CA GLY A 207 10.15 -32.62 15.37
C GLY A 207 10.45 -31.10 15.31
N ASN A 208 11.28 -30.67 14.36
CA ASN A 208 11.79 -29.29 14.22
C ASN A 208 10.70 -28.22 14.11
N ARG A 209 9.59 -28.56 13.45
CA ARG A 209 8.42 -27.67 13.33
C ARG A 209 7.89 -27.22 14.69
N SER A 210 7.72 -28.17 15.62
CA SER A 210 7.20 -27.86 16.95
C SER A 210 8.20 -27.07 17.78
N HIS A 211 9.49 -27.36 17.63
CA HIS A 211 10.54 -26.64 18.35
C HIS A 211 10.63 -25.19 17.86
N LEU A 212 10.71 -24.96 16.55
CA LEU A 212 10.71 -23.62 15.96
C LEU A 212 9.49 -22.83 16.40
N LEU A 213 8.29 -23.36 16.22
CA LEU A 213 7.07 -22.65 16.58
C LEU A 213 7.00 -22.36 18.08
N LYS A 214 7.66 -23.16 18.92
CA LYS A 214 7.82 -22.90 20.35
C LYS A 214 8.87 -21.82 20.62
N SER A 215 10.00 -21.83 19.93
CA SER A 215 11.05 -20.80 20.02
C SER A 215 10.52 -19.45 19.57
N LEU A 216 9.90 -19.37 18.38
CA LEU A 216 9.25 -18.16 17.87
C LEU A 216 8.12 -17.64 18.78
N ARG A 217 7.45 -18.52 19.54
CA ARG A 217 6.43 -18.09 20.51
C ARG A 217 7.02 -17.56 21.81
N LYS A 218 8.24 -17.97 22.14
CA LYS A 218 8.96 -17.56 23.35
C LYS A 218 9.84 -16.34 23.12
N SER A 219 10.29 -16.13 21.87
CA SER A 219 11.13 -15.00 21.54
C SER A 219 10.37 -13.69 21.66
N SER A 220 11.12 -12.61 21.82
CA SER A 220 10.58 -11.24 21.88
C SER A 220 10.26 -10.67 20.48
N MET A 221 10.43 -11.48 19.43
CA MET A 221 10.23 -11.10 18.03
C MET A 221 8.79 -10.73 17.69
N ALA A 222 8.65 -9.85 16.72
CA ALA A 222 7.36 -9.50 16.15
C ALA A 222 6.87 -10.61 15.19
N VAL A 223 6.17 -11.62 15.73
CA VAL A 223 5.56 -12.68 14.90
C VAL A 223 4.23 -12.24 14.34
N MET A 224 4.17 -12.07 13.02
CA MET A 224 3.01 -11.57 12.31
C MET A 224 2.12 -12.72 11.80
N LYS A 225 0.81 -12.60 11.97
CA LYS A 225 -0.18 -13.44 11.28
C LYS A 225 -0.29 -13.01 9.83
N VAL A 226 -0.33 -13.98 8.92
CA VAL A 226 -0.41 -13.72 7.47
C VAL A 226 -1.85 -13.64 7.02
N ARG A 227 -2.17 -12.63 6.19
CA ARG A 227 -3.47 -12.51 5.54
C ARG A 227 -3.53 -13.35 4.27
N ASP A 228 -4.70 -13.89 3.98
CA ASP A 228 -4.95 -14.61 2.73
C ASP A 228 -5.05 -13.60 1.57
N HIS A 229 -4.12 -13.67 0.61
CA HIS A 229 -4.08 -12.77 -0.54
C HIS A 229 -5.23 -13.02 -1.51
N LEU A 230 -5.75 -14.26 -1.61
CA LEU A 230 -6.93 -14.56 -2.41
C LEU A 230 -8.21 -14.15 -1.69
N ARG A 231 -8.16 -14.12 -0.35
CA ARG A 231 -9.29 -13.76 0.51
C ARG A 231 -8.87 -12.72 1.54
N PRO A 232 -8.67 -11.43 1.16
CA PRO A 232 -8.15 -10.37 2.02
C PRO A 232 -9.02 -10.00 3.25
N ARG A 233 -10.14 -10.70 3.45
CA ARG A 233 -10.95 -10.63 4.69
C ARG A 233 -10.57 -11.70 5.71
N ARG A 234 -9.70 -12.66 5.36
CA ARG A 234 -9.35 -13.83 6.17
C ARG A 234 -7.86 -13.86 6.46
N MET A 235 -7.50 -14.36 7.62
CA MET A 235 -6.13 -14.75 7.93
C MET A 235 -5.90 -16.18 7.45
N ILE A 236 -4.72 -16.48 6.93
CA ILE A 236 -4.34 -17.85 6.62
C ILE A 236 -4.24 -18.61 7.94
N LYS A 237 -4.93 -19.75 8.03
CA LYS A 237 -4.93 -20.57 9.24
C LYS A 237 -3.51 -21.10 9.47
N ASN A 238 -3.01 -20.94 10.70
CA ASN A 238 -1.69 -21.39 11.13
C ASN A 238 -0.45 -20.81 10.42
N ALA A 239 -0.61 -19.98 9.39
CA ALA A 239 0.53 -19.30 8.77
C ALA A 239 0.97 -18.09 9.61
N ARG A 240 2.27 -17.98 9.82
CA ARG A 240 2.94 -16.87 10.48
C ARG A 240 4.10 -16.43 9.62
N CYS A 241 4.53 -15.19 9.76
CA CYS A 241 5.75 -14.70 9.15
C CYS A 241 6.47 -13.76 10.12
N VAL A 242 7.77 -13.62 9.91
CA VAL A 242 8.66 -12.73 10.67
C VAL A 242 9.45 -11.87 9.69
N SER A 243 9.90 -10.70 10.16
CA SER A 243 10.91 -9.97 9.40
C SER A 243 12.20 -10.78 9.38
N VAL A 244 12.93 -10.71 8.28
CA VAL A 244 14.23 -11.35 8.17
C VAL A 244 15.19 -10.70 9.15
N ASP A 245 15.18 -9.37 9.27
CA ASP A 245 16.01 -8.67 10.25
C ASP A 245 15.79 -9.15 11.69
N ASP A 246 14.54 -9.36 12.13
CA ASP A 246 14.26 -9.94 13.46
C ASP A 246 14.83 -11.35 13.56
N LEU A 247 14.66 -12.18 12.51
CA LEU A 247 15.17 -13.55 12.52
C LEU A 247 16.67 -13.59 12.80
N PHE A 248 17.43 -12.71 12.15
CA PHE A 248 18.88 -12.59 12.35
C PHE A 248 19.24 -11.89 13.67
N TRP A 249 18.45 -10.92 14.11
CA TRP A 249 18.66 -10.24 15.39
C TRP A 249 18.54 -11.19 16.58
N PHE A 250 17.55 -12.09 16.55
CA PHE A 250 17.29 -13.06 17.61
C PHE A 250 17.92 -14.42 17.35
N GLN A 251 18.98 -14.50 16.54
CA GLN A 251 19.65 -15.76 16.17
C GLN A 251 20.12 -16.60 17.38
N GLU A 252 20.58 -15.95 18.45
CA GLU A 252 21.01 -16.63 19.68
C GLU A 252 19.85 -17.27 20.43
N GLU A 253 18.73 -16.54 20.60
CA GLU A 253 17.50 -17.08 21.19
C GLU A 253 16.93 -18.24 20.36
N LEU A 254 17.12 -18.18 19.03
CA LEU A 254 16.65 -19.18 18.10
C LEU A 254 17.62 -20.35 17.92
N GLY A 255 18.87 -20.21 18.34
CA GLY A 255 19.87 -21.27 18.36
C GLY A 255 20.46 -21.60 16.99
N PHE A 256 20.83 -20.59 16.20
CA PHE A 256 21.50 -20.82 14.92
C PHE A 256 22.61 -19.84 14.57
N GLU A 257 23.54 -20.31 13.73
CA GLU A 257 24.65 -19.52 13.20
C GLU A 257 24.26 -18.86 11.87
N THR A 258 24.55 -17.56 11.75
CA THR A 258 24.25 -16.77 10.55
C THR A 258 25.46 -16.61 9.64
N SER A 259 25.23 -16.53 8.34
CA SER A 259 26.21 -16.07 7.36
C SER A 259 25.58 -15.06 6.39
N ASP A 260 26.38 -14.20 5.76
CA ASP A 260 25.90 -13.25 4.76
C ASP A 260 25.24 -13.95 3.57
N SER A 261 25.78 -15.11 3.17
CA SER A 261 25.16 -15.97 2.15
C SER A 261 23.78 -16.46 2.56
N MET A 262 23.55 -16.71 3.85
CA MET A 262 22.24 -17.09 4.37
C MET A 262 21.27 -15.91 4.32
N ARG A 263 21.72 -14.69 4.65
CA ARG A 263 20.89 -13.48 4.58
C ARG A 263 20.45 -13.17 3.15
N ALA A 264 21.36 -13.28 2.19
CA ALA A 264 21.10 -13.03 0.77
C ALA A 264 20.02 -13.94 0.16
N LEU A 265 19.81 -15.15 0.71
CA LEU A 265 18.75 -16.06 0.26
C LEU A 265 17.34 -15.49 0.50
N PHE A 266 17.20 -14.61 1.48
CA PHE A 266 15.90 -14.04 1.85
C PHE A 266 15.61 -12.69 1.16
N ASP A 267 16.58 -12.12 0.44
CA ASP A 267 16.48 -10.77 -0.12
C ASP A 267 15.56 -10.67 -1.34
N LYS A 268 15.43 -11.74 -2.14
CA LYS A 268 14.74 -11.68 -3.44
C LYS A 268 13.43 -12.46 -3.53
N GLU A 269 13.12 -13.28 -2.52
CA GLU A 269 11.94 -14.12 -2.53
C GLU A 269 10.82 -13.51 -1.67
N TRP A 270 9.59 -14.01 -1.84
CA TRP A 270 8.46 -13.75 -0.96
C TRP A 270 7.77 -12.37 -1.02
N LEU A 271 7.67 -11.74 -2.20
CA LEU A 271 6.94 -10.47 -2.37
C LEU A 271 5.50 -10.49 -1.80
N HIS A 272 4.85 -11.65 -1.77
CA HIS A 272 3.53 -11.81 -1.16
C HIS A 272 3.56 -11.64 0.38
N TYR A 273 4.62 -12.07 1.08
CA TYR A 273 4.76 -11.83 2.52
C TYR A 273 5.07 -10.36 2.81
N ARG A 274 5.90 -9.72 1.98
CA ARG A 274 6.21 -8.29 2.06
C ARG A 274 4.94 -7.44 1.91
N THR A 275 4.16 -7.70 0.86
CA THR A 275 2.90 -6.99 0.60
C THR A 275 1.82 -7.30 1.64
N ALA A 276 1.74 -8.53 2.14
CA ALA A 276 0.84 -8.90 3.23
C ALA A 276 1.20 -8.24 4.57
N ALA A 277 2.43 -7.71 4.70
CA ALA A 277 2.90 -6.94 5.86
C ALA A 277 2.68 -5.43 5.71
N CYS A 278 2.00 -4.96 4.66
CA CYS A 278 1.79 -3.54 4.39
C CYS A 278 0.30 -3.14 4.40
N VAL A 279 0.03 -1.88 4.71
CA VAL A 279 -1.25 -1.19 4.44
C VAL A 279 -1.00 0.02 3.54
N ASN A 280 -1.99 0.41 2.72
CA ASN A 280 -1.99 1.76 2.15
C ASN A 280 -2.17 2.75 3.30
N PHE A 281 -1.32 3.76 3.35
CA PHE A 281 -1.26 4.66 4.49
C PHE A 281 -1.19 6.12 4.05
N PRO A 282 -2.16 6.95 4.45
CA PRO A 282 -2.16 8.35 4.06
C PRO A 282 -1.06 9.12 4.78
N TYR A 283 -0.71 10.28 4.24
CA TYR A 283 0.09 11.31 4.88
C TYR A 283 -0.84 12.45 5.32
N LEU A 284 -0.77 12.84 6.59
CA LEU A 284 -1.44 14.02 7.14
C LEU A 284 -0.42 15.15 7.21
N ASN A 285 -0.63 16.17 6.38
CA ASN A 285 0.10 17.41 6.51
C ASN A 285 -0.48 18.18 7.71
N THR A 286 0.29 18.31 8.79
CA THR A 286 -0.16 18.93 10.04
C THR A 286 -0.29 20.44 9.95
N SER A 287 0.39 21.11 9.03
CA SER A 287 0.29 22.57 8.86
C SER A 287 -0.97 22.97 8.07
N THR A 288 -1.38 22.16 7.10
CA THR A 288 -2.55 22.43 6.25
C THR A 288 -3.79 21.62 6.62
N GLY A 289 -3.64 20.56 7.42
CA GLY A 289 -4.71 19.59 7.70
C GLY A 289 -5.06 18.70 6.50
N VAL A 290 -4.31 18.78 5.40
CA VAL A 290 -4.59 18.02 4.17
C VAL A 290 -4.14 16.57 4.33
N LEU A 291 -5.04 15.64 3.98
CA LEU A 291 -4.76 14.21 3.99
C LEU A 291 -4.46 13.71 2.57
N GLU A 292 -3.21 13.38 2.30
CA GLU A 292 -2.75 12.85 1.01
C GLU A 292 -2.71 11.32 1.02
N LYS A 293 -3.41 10.67 0.11
CA LYS A 293 -3.45 9.19 0.02
C LYS A 293 -2.37 8.60 -0.90
N GLY A 294 -1.57 9.44 -1.52
CA GLY A 294 -0.66 9.07 -2.61
C GLY A 294 -1.37 8.97 -3.94
N LEU A 295 -0.76 9.56 -4.97
CA LEU A 295 -1.27 9.62 -6.33
C LEU A 295 -0.43 8.75 -7.25
N SER A 296 -1.07 7.86 -8.02
CA SER A 296 -0.45 7.15 -9.14
C SER A 296 -0.83 7.82 -10.45
N CYS A 297 0.08 7.80 -11.41
CA CYS A 297 -0.16 8.36 -12.74
C CYS A 297 -1.06 7.45 -13.57
N ARG A 298 -2.17 8.02 -14.06
CA ARG A 298 -3.11 7.35 -14.95
C ARG A 298 -2.46 7.02 -16.29
N GLY A 299 -1.78 7.98 -16.91
CA GLY A 299 -1.07 7.77 -18.17
C GLY A 299 -0.05 6.64 -18.09
N CYS A 300 0.74 6.57 -17.00
CA CYS A 300 1.67 5.46 -16.79
C CYS A 300 0.96 4.11 -16.64
N GLN A 301 -0.24 4.08 -16.05
CA GLN A 301 -1.03 2.85 -15.93
C GLN A 301 -1.59 2.40 -17.28
N GLU A 302 -2.08 3.32 -18.10
CA GLU A 302 -2.59 3.03 -19.45
C GLU A 302 -1.46 2.53 -20.36
N ALA A 303 -0.33 3.23 -20.41
CA ALA A 303 0.85 2.83 -21.18
C ALA A 303 1.42 1.47 -20.74
N PHE A 304 1.30 1.12 -19.46
CA PHE A 304 1.64 -0.21 -18.95
C PHE A 304 0.67 -1.28 -19.49
N ASN A 305 -0.63 -0.99 -19.51
CA ASN A 305 -1.64 -1.94 -19.99
C ASN A 305 -1.53 -2.19 -21.50
N GLU A 306 -1.25 -1.16 -22.29
CA GLU A 306 -1.00 -1.28 -23.72
C GLU A 306 0.21 -2.18 -24.01
N ARG A 307 1.34 -1.93 -23.36
CA ARG A 307 2.54 -2.77 -23.48
C ARG A 307 2.27 -4.22 -23.07
N ARG A 308 1.50 -4.42 -21.99
CA ARG A 308 1.09 -5.76 -21.54
C ARG A 308 0.26 -6.48 -22.60
N LEU A 309 -0.71 -5.80 -23.21
CA LEU A 309 -1.54 -6.39 -24.26
C LEU A 309 -0.73 -6.74 -25.52
N GLN A 310 0.18 -5.86 -25.93
CA GLN A 310 1.12 -6.13 -27.03
C GLN A 310 2.01 -7.34 -26.74
N ALA A 311 2.53 -7.45 -25.52
CA ALA A 311 3.36 -8.58 -25.11
C ALA A 311 2.58 -9.91 -25.13
N ILE A 312 1.33 -9.93 -24.63
CA ILE A 312 0.45 -11.09 -24.74
C ILE A 312 0.20 -11.46 -26.22
N ALA A 313 -0.09 -10.47 -27.06
CA ALA A 313 -0.35 -10.70 -28.48
C ALA A 313 0.88 -11.23 -29.25
N THR A 314 2.08 -10.86 -28.82
CA THR A 314 3.36 -11.25 -29.45
C THR A 314 4.03 -12.45 -28.77
N GLY A 315 3.46 -12.98 -27.69
CA GLY A 315 4.07 -14.05 -26.89
C GLY A 315 5.38 -13.65 -26.19
N THR A 316 5.60 -12.35 -25.97
CA THR A 316 6.82 -11.82 -25.36
C THR A 316 6.62 -11.47 -23.88
N THR A 317 7.71 -11.31 -23.15
CA THR A 317 7.68 -10.80 -21.77
C THR A 317 7.66 -9.27 -21.78
N TYR A 318 6.86 -8.66 -20.90
CA TYR A 318 6.90 -7.22 -20.65
C TYR A 318 7.56 -6.94 -19.28
N GLY A 319 8.48 -5.99 -19.24
CA GLY A 319 9.19 -5.62 -18.01
C GLY A 319 8.33 -4.83 -17.03
N ALA A 320 8.79 -4.74 -15.77
CA ALA A 320 8.23 -3.80 -14.81
C ALA A 320 8.47 -2.36 -15.30
N VAL A 321 7.44 -1.52 -15.27
CA VAL A 321 7.55 -0.10 -15.64
C VAL A 321 7.63 0.67 -14.33
N ALA A 322 8.83 1.06 -13.91
CA ALA A 322 9.08 1.72 -12.63
C ALA A 322 8.10 2.89 -12.37
N ASN A 323 7.86 3.72 -13.39
CA ASN A 323 6.97 4.88 -13.29
C ASN A 323 5.50 4.53 -13.01
N ARG A 324 5.04 3.31 -13.36
CA ARG A 324 3.67 2.86 -13.06
C ARG A 324 3.48 2.56 -11.58
N ASP A 325 4.52 2.03 -10.93
CA ASP A 325 4.49 1.62 -9.52
C ASP A 325 4.82 2.75 -8.55
N THR A 326 5.30 3.88 -9.05
CA THR A 326 5.53 5.09 -8.26
C THR A 326 4.21 5.72 -7.82
N CYS A 327 4.16 6.13 -6.56
CA CYS A 327 3.13 7.02 -6.05
C CYS A 327 3.79 8.34 -5.63
N TYR A 328 3.04 9.42 -5.74
CA TYR A 328 3.52 10.77 -5.54
C TYR A 328 2.69 11.48 -4.46
N SER A 329 3.33 12.43 -3.74
CA SER A 329 2.60 13.48 -3.04
C SER A 329 1.88 14.38 -4.03
N HIS A 330 1.01 15.28 -3.56
CA HIS A 330 0.37 16.27 -4.42
C HIS A 330 1.39 17.13 -5.18
N GLU A 331 2.44 17.58 -4.48
CA GLU A 331 3.55 18.33 -5.06
C GLU A 331 4.40 17.48 -6.02
N GLY A 332 4.79 16.28 -5.58
CA GLY A 332 5.58 15.36 -6.41
C GLY A 332 4.88 14.95 -7.69
N PHE A 333 3.54 14.88 -7.68
CA PHE A 333 2.76 14.57 -8.88
C PHE A 333 2.86 15.69 -9.91
N GLN A 334 2.90 16.96 -9.47
CA GLN A 334 3.07 18.09 -10.38
C GLN A 334 4.40 18.01 -11.13
N GLY A 335 5.49 17.69 -10.41
CA GLY A 335 6.81 17.46 -11.02
C GLY A 335 6.83 16.26 -11.96
N HIS A 336 6.10 15.19 -11.64
CA HIS A 336 5.94 14.04 -12.54
C HIS A 336 5.18 14.42 -13.83
N PHE A 337 4.07 15.15 -13.71
CA PHE A 337 3.22 15.52 -14.84
C PHE A 337 4.00 16.31 -15.91
N GLN A 338 4.87 17.23 -15.49
CA GLN A 338 5.72 18.02 -16.38
C GLN A 338 6.61 17.15 -17.30
N ASN A 339 6.98 15.96 -16.85
CA ASN A 339 7.90 15.06 -17.56
C ASN A 339 7.22 13.81 -18.15
N CYS A 340 5.91 13.60 -17.90
CA CYS A 340 5.21 12.40 -18.33
C CYS A 340 4.37 12.66 -19.58
N GLU A 341 4.86 12.22 -20.74
CA GLU A 341 4.13 12.31 -22.02
C GLU A 341 2.75 11.62 -21.94
N HIS A 342 2.67 10.45 -21.33
CA HIS A 342 1.41 9.73 -21.17
C HIS A 342 0.40 10.50 -20.29
N ALA A 343 0.86 11.22 -19.26
CA ALA A 343 -0.03 12.03 -18.42
C ALA A 343 -0.56 13.27 -19.17
N LYS A 344 0.29 13.88 -20.01
CA LYS A 344 -0.09 15.00 -20.89
C LYS A 344 -1.10 14.57 -21.95
N LEU A 345 -0.91 13.39 -22.55
CA LEU A 345 -1.90 12.82 -23.47
C LEU A 345 -3.26 12.61 -22.78
N VAL A 346 -3.28 12.11 -21.54
CA VAL A 346 -4.53 12.01 -20.75
C VAL A 346 -5.13 13.39 -20.47
N TRP A 347 -4.31 14.41 -20.23
CA TRP A 347 -4.76 15.78 -20.00
C TRP A 347 -5.40 16.40 -21.25
N GLU A 348 -4.79 16.21 -22.41
CA GLU A 348 -5.25 16.76 -23.70
C GLU A 348 -6.49 16.02 -24.24
N ASN A 349 -6.58 14.72 -24.01
CA ASN A 349 -7.71 13.92 -24.50
C ASN A 349 -9.00 14.23 -23.73
N SER A 350 -10.10 14.35 -24.48
CA SER A 350 -11.45 14.45 -23.91
C SER A 350 -12.01 13.04 -23.74
N GLU A 351 -12.09 12.54 -22.51
CA GLU A 351 -12.75 11.26 -22.23
C GLU A 351 -14.26 11.41 -22.04
N LEU A 352 -14.98 10.33 -22.34
CA LEU A 352 -16.40 10.22 -22.01
C LEU A 352 -16.61 10.39 -20.49
N PRO A 353 -17.58 11.21 -20.05
CA PRO A 353 -17.90 11.39 -18.65
C PRO A 353 -18.14 10.04 -17.95
N GLY A 354 -17.49 9.83 -16.79
CA GLY A 354 -17.71 8.66 -15.93
C GLY A 354 -16.67 7.55 -16.04
N ARG A 355 -15.87 7.48 -17.11
CA ARG A 355 -14.77 6.50 -17.25
C ARG A 355 -13.64 6.77 -16.23
N GLU A 356 -13.28 8.04 -16.07
CA GLU A 356 -12.26 8.50 -15.11
C GLU A 356 -12.64 8.15 -13.67
N ALA A 357 -13.88 8.49 -13.29
CA ALA A 357 -14.42 8.25 -11.97
C ALA A 357 -14.44 6.74 -11.65
N TRP A 358 -14.76 5.88 -12.62
CA TRP A 358 -14.75 4.44 -12.42
C TRP A 358 -13.32 3.88 -12.28
N PHE A 359 -12.41 4.26 -13.15
CA PHE A 359 -11.00 3.82 -13.11
C PHE A 359 -10.34 4.21 -11.77
N ALA A 360 -10.56 5.45 -11.33
CA ALA A 360 -10.10 5.92 -10.03
C ALA A 360 -10.81 5.21 -8.86
N ALA A 361 -12.13 5.01 -8.93
CA ALA A 361 -12.89 4.30 -7.89
C ALA A 361 -12.39 2.86 -7.68
N ASN A 362 -11.99 2.19 -8.77
CA ASN A 362 -11.49 0.83 -8.79
C ASN A 362 -9.96 0.71 -8.55
N GLY A 363 -9.30 1.82 -8.22
CA GLY A 363 -7.91 1.85 -7.82
C GLY A 363 -6.93 1.47 -8.92
N GLY A 364 -7.24 1.83 -10.18
CA GLY A 364 -6.38 1.61 -11.34
C GLY A 364 -6.63 0.30 -12.10
N ALA A 365 -7.66 -0.47 -11.74
CA ALA A 365 -8.12 -1.58 -12.56
C ALA A 365 -8.94 -1.05 -13.75
N HIS A 366 -8.69 -1.55 -14.97
CA HIS A 366 -9.61 -1.33 -16.10
C HIS A 366 -10.69 -2.41 -16.13
N TRP A 367 -11.77 -2.12 -16.86
CA TRP A 367 -12.86 -3.06 -17.15
C TRP A 367 -12.35 -4.45 -17.57
N GLY A 368 -12.87 -5.49 -16.94
CA GLY A 368 -12.95 -6.80 -17.56
C GLY A 368 -13.93 -6.77 -18.75
N ILE A 369 -13.96 -7.84 -19.53
CA ILE A 369 -14.83 -7.92 -20.72
C ILE A 369 -16.30 -7.74 -20.33
N THR A 370 -16.71 -8.30 -19.18
CA THR A 370 -18.09 -8.28 -18.70
C THR A 370 -18.54 -6.90 -18.23
N GLU A 371 -17.70 -6.19 -17.47
CA GLU A 371 -18.02 -4.84 -16.97
C GLU A 371 -18.02 -3.79 -18.08
N ARG A 372 -17.25 -4.04 -19.15
CA ARG A 372 -17.29 -3.27 -20.41
C ARG A 372 -18.67 -3.32 -21.04
N THR A 373 -19.22 -4.51 -21.17
CA THR A 373 -20.53 -4.74 -21.78
C THR A 373 -21.65 -4.09 -20.99
N GLU A 374 -21.59 -4.14 -19.65
CA GLU A 374 -22.59 -3.51 -18.77
C GLU A 374 -22.54 -1.98 -18.83
N TYR A 375 -21.35 -1.38 -18.84
CA TYR A 375 -21.20 0.08 -19.01
C TYR A 375 -21.69 0.53 -20.38
N CYS A 376 -21.28 -0.14 -21.47
CA CYS A 376 -21.74 0.18 -22.82
C CYS A 376 -23.26 0.07 -22.91
N GLY A 377 -23.87 -0.95 -22.31
CA GLY A 377 -25.33 -1.09 -22.27
C GLY A 377 -26.03 0.09 -21.58
N ARG A 378 -25.51 0.54 -20.44
CA ARG A 378 -26.05 1.71 -19.73
C ARG A 378 -25.83 3.02 -20.48
N PHE A 379 -24.67 3.20 -21.11
CA PHE A 379 -24.35 4.40 -21.87
C PHE A 379 -25.21 4.50 -23.14
N VAL A 380 -25.39 3.39 -23.86
CA VAL A 380 -26.30 3.31 -25.02
C VAL A 380 -27.75 3.59 -24.61
N ALA A 381 -28.19 3.10 -23.45
CA ALA A 381 -29.53 3.39 -22.92
C ALA A 381 -29.75 4.87 -22.51
N GLN A 382 -28.69 5.67 -22.42
CA GLN A 382 -28.75 7.10 -22.10
C GLN A 382 -28.56 8.00 -23.34
N LEU A 383 -28.19 7.43 -24.49
CA LEU A 383 -28.13 8.17 -25.74
C LEU A 383 -29.55 8.41 -26.25
N PRO A 384 -29.90 9.62 -26.69
CA PRO A 384 -31.20 9.88 -27.30
C PRO A 384 -31.36 9.00 -28.56
N GLU A 385 -32.54 8.44 -28.77
CA GLU A 385 -32.86 7.67 -29.98
C GLU A 385 -32.74 8.57 -31.21
N VAL A 386 -31.59 8.53 -31.88
CA VAL A 386 -31.42 9.17 -33.19
C VAL A 386 -31.90 8.18 -34.24
N ASN A 387 -33.20 8.25 -34.56
CA ASN A 387 -33.81 7.48 -35.64
C ASN A 387 -33.49 8.14 -36.99
N ASN A 388 -32.22 8.06 -37.41
CA ASN A 388 -31.81 8.48 -38.75
C ASN A 388 -31.27 7.26 -39.52
N GLU A 389 -32.02 6.79 -40.51
CA GLU A 389 -31.68 5.61 -41.32
C GLU A 389 -30.31 5.73 -42.00
N GLU A 390 -29.87 6.95 -42.33
CA GLU A 390 -28.55 7.20 -42.93
C GLU A 390 -27.39 6.78 -42.00
N PHE A 391 -27.56 6.91 -40.68
CA PHE A 391 -26.55 6.51 -39.70
C PHE A 391 -26.36 4.99 -39.67
N TRP A 392 -27.47 4.23 -39.69
CA TRP A 392 -27.43 2.77 -39.68
C TRP A 392 -26.93 2.17 -40.99
N VAL A 393 -27.22 2.81 -42.13
CA VAL A 393 -26.63 2.45 -43.43
C VAL A 393 -25.11 2.68 -43.42
N SER A 394 -24.64 3.80 -42.88
CA SER A 394 -23.20 4.11 -42.79
C SER A 394 -22.45 3.14 -41.88
N VAL A 395 -23.03 2.79 -40.74
CA VAL A 395 -22.49 1.78 -39.82
C VAL A 395 -22.50 0.38 -40.45
N GLY A 396 -23.56 0.03 -41.18
CA GLY A 396 -23.66 -1.23 -41.92
C GLY A 396 -22.57 -1.36 -42.98
N VAL A 397 -22.34 -0.32 -43.78
CA VAL A 397 -21.28 -0.28 -44.79
C VAL A 397 -19.89 -0.41 -44.14
N ALA A 398 -19.64 0.30 -43.04
CA ALA A 398 -18.37 0.21 -42.32
C ALA A 398 -18.11 -1.20 -41.77
N ALA A 399 -19.13 -1.85 -41.20
CA ALA A 399 -19.02 -3.23 -40.71
C ALA A 399 -18.74 -4.23 -41.85
N GLN A 400 -19.36 -4.02 -43.01
CA GLN A 400 -19.18 -4.87 -44.19
C GLN A 400 -17.78 -4.73 -44.77
N VAL A 401 -17.25 -3.50 -44.85
CA VAL A 401 -15.87 -3.23 -45.30
C VAL A 401 -14.84 -3.90 -44.38
N VAL A 402 -15.04 -3.83 -43.06
CA VAL A 402 -14.16 -4.50 -42.09
C VAL A 402 -14.22 -6.02 -42.25
N PHE A 403 -15.42 -6.58 -42.46
CA PHE A 403 -15.59 -8.02 -42.67
C PHE A 403 -14.88 -8.53 -43.94
N TYR A 404 -15.02 -7.81 -45.06
CA TYR A 404 -14.34 -8.16 -46.31
C TYR A 404 -12.82 -7.99 -46.22
N ALA A 405 -12.33 -6.96 -45.51
CA ALA A 405 -10.90 -6.79 -45.25
C ALA A 405 -10.33 -7.96 -44.43
N CYS A 406 -11.06 -8.44 -43.41
CA CYS A 406 -10.66 -9.61 -42.64
C CYS A 406 -10.63 -10.90 -43.48
N LEU A 407 -11.60 -11.09 -44.38
CA LEU A 407 -11.62 -12.24 -45.30
C LEU A 407 -10.47 -12.20 -46.31
N LEU A 408 -10.15 -11.04 -46.87
CA LEU A 408 -9.03 -10.86 -47.79
C LEU A 408 -7.68 -11.10 -47.10
N ILE A 409 -7.52 -10.62 -45.87
CA ILE A 409 -6.32 -10.89 -45.05
C ILE A 409 -6.22 -12.38 -44.71
N GLY A 410 -7.33 -13.03 -44.40
CA GLY A 410 -7.39 -14.48 -44.18
C GLY A 410 -7.01 -15.29 -45.42
N TYR A 411 -7.52 -14.90 -46.58
CA TYR A 411 -7.24 -15.54 -47.87
C TYR A 411 -5.78 -15.35 -48.30
N ALA A 412 -5.23 -14.14 -48.10
CA ALA A 412 -3.82 -13.86 -48.37
C ALA A 412 -2.87 -14.66 -47.46
N LYS A 413 -3.22 -14.83 -46.17
CA LYS A 413 -2.48 -15.70 -45.24
C LYS A 413 -2.54 -17.18 -45.62
N TRP A 414 -3.68 -17.66 -46.11
CA TRP A 414 -3.83 -19.06 -46.55
C TRP A 414 -2.96 -19.40 -47.76
N HIS A 415 -2.91 -18.50 -48.76
CA HIS A 415 -2.10 -18.72 -49.97
C HIS A 415 -0.59 -18.53 -49.76
N THR A 416 -0.19 -17.65 -48.84
CA THR A 416 1.23 -17.49 -48.46
C THR A 416 1.76 -18.67 -47.66
N LEU A 417 0.92 -19.35 -46.86
CA LEU A 417 1.29 -20.59 -46.19
C LEU A 417 1.38 -21.78 -47.15
N ALA A 418 0.46 -21.89 -48.12
CA ALA A 418 0.46 -22.97 -49.12
C ALA A 418 1.65 -22.92 -50.10
N ALA A 419 2.21 -21.72 -50.37
CA ALA A 419 3.40 -21.55 -51.22
C ALA A 419 4.73 -21.91 -50.50
N SER A 420 4.72 -22.07 -49.17
CA SER A 420 5.93 -22.35 -48.37
C SER A 420 6.18 -23.84 -48.09
N SER A 421 5.25 -24.73 -48.47
CA SER A 421 5.33 -26.18 -48.23
C SER A 421 5.55 -27.01 -49.50
N GLY A 422 5.93 -26.39 -50.62
CA GLY A 422 6.19 -27.05 -51.90
C GLY A 422 7.52 -26.63 -52.51
N GLY A 423 8.61 -27.21 -52.02
CA GLY A 423 9.95 -27.05 -52.58
C GLY A 423 10.86 -28.16 -52.08
N VAL A 424 10.92 -29.25 -52.88
CA VAL A 424 11.95 -30.30 -52.84
C VAL A 424 13.23 -29.75 -53.45
#